data_AF-A0A6G0Z9B5-F1
#
_entry.id   AF-A0A6G0Z9B5-F1
#
_cell.length_a   1.000
_cell.length_b   1.000
_cell.length_c   1.000
_cell.angle_alpha   90.00
_cell.angle_beta   90.00
_cell.angle_gamma   90.00
#
_symmetry.space_group_name_H-M   'P 1'
#
loop_
_entity.id
_entity.type
_entity.pdbx_description
1 polymer ?
#
loop_
_entity_poly.entity_id
_entity_poly.type
_entity_poly.pdbx_seq_one_letter_code
_entity_poly.pdbx_strand_id
1 'polypeptide(L)'
;MNVGSEEERVDLSSWPTVVKDETWLVHTPSVNSQFSIGHSLKTSGFTMRPKSAMVLCNKKNALVSSSSSSSTSSLSQSSLMFPVSMLAVAFGLGYLLEK
;
A
#
# COMPACT_ATOMS: atom_id res chain seq x y z
N MET A 1 16.81 3.82 -5.80
CA MET A 1 16.77 2.34 -5.80
C MET A 1 18.05 1.87 -5.14
N ASN A 2 17.98 0.97 -4.17
CA ASN A 2 19.17 0.37 -3.57
C ASN A 2 19.47 -0.93 -4.34
N VAL A 3 20.56 -0.92 -5.11
CA VAL A 3 21.03 -2.09 -5.88
C VAL A 3 22.08 -2.92 -5.13
N GLY A 4 22.50 -2.46 -3.94
CA GLY A 4 23.49 -3.11 -3.11
C GLY A 4 22.96 -4.31 -2.34
N SER A 5 23.88 -4.93 -1.60
CA SER A 5 23.62 -6.07 -0.71
C SER A 5 23.33 -5.66 0.74
N GLU A 6 23.52 -4.39 1.08
CA GLU A 6 23.39 -3.84 2.44
C GLU A 6 22.26 -2.80 2.51
N GLU A 7 21.84 -2.47 3.73
CA GLU A 7 20.93 -1.35 3.95
C GLU A 7 21.61 -0.02 3.57
N GLU A 8 20.87 0.82 2.88
CA GLU A 8 21.37 2.11 2.41
C GLU A 8 20.57 3.24 3.04
N ARG A 9 21.26 4.18 3.69
CA ARG A 9 20.64 5.42 4.16
C ARG A 9 20.55 6.40 3.00
N VAL A 10 19.33 6.84 2.71
CA VAL A 10 19.04 7.70 1.57
C VAL A 10 18.90 9.16 2.02
N ASP A 11 19.55 10.05 1.26
CA ASP A 11 19.41 11.49 1.36
C ASP A 11 19.17 12.10 -0.03
N LEU A 12 17.94 12.59 -0.25
CA LEU A 12 17.51 13.24 -1.49
C LEU A 12 17.47 14.76 -1.36
N SER A 13 17.95 15.33 -0.25
CA SER A 13 17.87 16.77 0.02
C SER A 13 18.68 17.61 -0.98
N SER A 14 19.69 17.02 -1.62
CA SER A 14 20.53 17.67 -2.64
C SER A 14 19.96 17.59 -4.06
N TRP A 15 18.82 16.93 -4.28
CA TRP A 15 18.29 16.75 -5.62
C TRP A 15 17.71 18.07 -6.16
N PRO A 16 18.09 18.54 -7.37
CA PRO A 16 17.71 19.86 -7.89
C PRO A 16 16.21 20.16 -7.96
N THR A 17 15.36 19.13 -8.05
CA THR A 17 13.91 19.26 -8.17
C THR A 17 13.17 19.08 -6.84
N VAL A 18 13.89 18.82 -5.75
CA VAL A 18 13.31 18.62 -4.43
C VAL A 18 13.23 19.98 -3.72
N VAL A 19 12.02 20.47 -3.47
CA VAL A 19 11.86 21.64 -2.60
C VAL A 19 12.12 21.19 -1.16
N LYS A 20 12.86 22.02 -0.41
CA LYS A 20 13.14 21.76 1.01
C LYS A 20 11.82 21.58 1.77
N ASP A 21 11.81 20.60 2.69
CA ASP A 21 10.67 20.22 3.54
C ASP A 21 9.46 19.57 2.83
N GLU A 22 9.58 19.18 1.56
CA GLU A 22 8.51 18.43 0.91
C GLU A 22 8.44 16.98 1.41
N THR A 23 7.20 16.54 1.64
CA THR A 23 6.93 15.15 1.98
C THR A 23 6.54 14.38 0.72
N TRP A 24 7.22 13.27 0.49
CA TRP A 24 7.04 12.42 -0.67
C TRP A 24 6.19 11.21 -0.28
N LEU A 25 5.26 10.83 -1.16
CA LEU A 25 4.42 9.66 -0.99
C LEU A 25 5.00 8.50 -1.78
N VAL A 26 5.06 7.33 -1.16
CA VAL A 26 5.39 6.09 -1.85
C VAL A 26 4.21 5.71 -2.75
N HIS A 27 4.44 5.74 -4.06
CA HIS A 27 3.43 5.34 -5.05
C HIS A 27 3.54 3.85 -5.39
N THR A 28 4.75 3.36 -5.61
CA THR A 28 4.99 1.96 -5.98
C THR A 28 6.23 1.43 -5.28
N PRO A 29 6.09 0.60 -4.23
CA PRO A 29 7.21 -0.09 -3.60
C PRO A 29 7.48 -1.45 -4.26
N SER A 30 8.73 -1.89 -4.26
CA SER A 30 9.11 -3.28 -4.54
C SER A 30 8.61 -4.21 -3.44
N VAL A 31 8.43 -5.50 -3.75
CA VAL A 31 7.96 -6.52 -2.79
C VAL A 31 8.82 -6.62 -1.52
N ASN A 32 10.13 -6.36 -1.61
CA ASN A 32 11.05 -6.38 -0.47
C ASN A 32 11.18 -5.01 0.24
N SER A 33 10.35 -4.03 -0.13
CA SER A 33 10.35 -2.73 0.54
C SER A 33 9.84 -2.84 1.98
N GLN A 34 10.35 -2.00 2.87
CA GLN A 34 9.77 -1.79 4.20
C GLN A 34 8.63 -0.78 4.23
N PHE A 35 8.42 -0.05 3.13
CA PHE A 35 7.40 0.98 3.00
C PHE A 35 6.27 0.54 2.09
N SER A 36 5.05 0.87 2.50
CA SER A 36 3.82 0.58 1.77
C SER A 36 3.38 1.75 0.89
N ILE A 37 2.49 1.48 -0.06
CA ILE A 37 1.83 2.52 -0.86
C ILE A 37 1.15 3.54 0.08
N GLY A 38 1.30 4.84 -0.23
CA GLY A 38 0.76 5.94 0.56
C GLY A 38 1.63 6.33 1.76
N HIS A 39 2.71 5.60 2.06
CA HIS A 39 3.61 5.98 3.14
C HIS A 39 4.28 7.32 2.84
N SER A 40 4.29 8.20 3.84
CA SER A 40 4.84 9.54 3.74
C SER A 40 6.30 9.55 4.21
N LEU A 41 7.21 10.00 3.35
CA LEU A 41 8.65 10.01 3.60
C LEU A 41 9.18 11.44 3.53
N LYS A 42 10.10 11.75 4.44
CA LYS A 42 10.95 12.92 4.31
C LYS A 42 11.96 12.70 3.19
N THR A 43 12.45 13.80 2.61
CA THR A 43 13.47 13.79 1.57
C THR A 43 14.80 13.19 2.03
N SER A 44 15.06 13.16 3.34
CA SER A 44 16.30 12.64 3.92
C SER A 44 16.04 11.76 5.14
N GLY A 45 16.93 10.80 5.37
CA GLY A 45 17.01 10.09 6.65
C GLY A 45 16.13 8.84 6.74
N PHE A 46 15.72 8.28 5.60
CA PHE A 46 15.11 6.95 5.55
C PHE A 46 16.13 5.92 5.05
N THR A 47 15.91 4.65 5.42
CA THR A 47 16.75 3.53 4.97
C THR A 47 16.03 2.69 3.93
N MET A 48 16.77 2.20 2.95
CA MET A 48 16.30 1.28 1.94
C MET A 48 16.96 -0.08 2.12
N ARG A 49 16.15 -1.15 2.17
CA ARG A 49 16.65 -2.52 2.21
C ARG A 49 17.48 -2.85 0.96
N PRO A 50 18.40 -3.83 1.04
CA PRO A 50 19.09 -4.38 -0.12
C PRO A 50 18.11 -4.75 -1.24
N LYS A 51 18.48 -4.44 -2.48
CA LYS A 51 17.70 -4.79 -3.69
C LYS A 51 16.25 -4.27 -3.65
N SER A 52 15.98 -3.18 -2.94
CA SER A 52 14.66 -2.56 -2.88
C SER A 52 14.56 -1.35 -3.83
N ALA A 53 13.36 -1.15 -4.37
CA ALA A 53 13.03 -0.04 -5.25
C ALA A 53 11.72 0.60 -4.81
N MET A 54 11.61 1.91 -5.02
CA MET A 54 10.37 2.64 -4.74
C MET A 54 10.23 3.78 -5.75
N VAL A 55 9.00 4.03 -6.19
CA VAL A 55 8.61 5.23 -6.92
C VAL A 55 7.99 6.20 -5.93
N LEU A 56 8.52 7.42 -5.89
CA LEU A 56 8.06 8.49 -5.02
C LEU A 56 7.32 9.55 -5.81
N CYS A 57 6.20 10.03 -5.28
CA CYS A 57 5.43 11.14 -5.83
C CYS A 57 5.42 12.30 -4.84
N ASN A 58 5.61 13.52 -5.34
CA ASN A 58 5.44 14.70 -4.50
C ASN A 58 3.96 14.85 -4.12
N LYS A 59 3.67 15.02 -2.83
CA LYS A 59 2.29 15.14 -2.33
C LYS A 59 1.49 16.24 -3.02
N LYS A 60 2.13 17.35 -3.42
CA LYS A 60 1.49 18.45 -4.17
C LYS A 60 0.98 17.99 -5.55
N ASN A 61 1.67 17.04 -6.18
CA ASN A 61 1.29 16.50 -7.48
C ASN A 61 0.43 15.22 -7.37
N ALA A 62 0.49 14.51 -6.23
CA ALA A 62 -0.21 13.25 -6.02
C ALA A 62 -1.75 13.40 -5.91
N LEU A 63 -2.23 14.53 -5.39
CA LEU A 63 -3.67 14.82 -5.28
C LEU A 63 -4.36 14.93 -6.64
N VAL A 64 -3.63 15.20 -7.72
CA VAL A 64 -4.18 15.29 -9.08
C VAL A 64 -4.34 13.89 -9.72
N SER A 65 -3.63 12.87 -9.23
CA SER A 65 -3.60 11.52 -9.82
C SER A 65 -4.36 10.46 -9.03
N SER A 66 -4.99 10.81 -7.90
CA SER A 66 -5.65 9.84 -7.00
C SER A 66 -7.03 9.34 -7.45
N SER A 67 -7.42 9.54 -8.72
CA SER A 67 -8.66 8.97 -9.29
C SER A 67 -8.56 7.50 -9.70
N SER A 68 -7.54 6.76 -9.27
CA SER A 68 -7.36 5.33 -9.63
C SER A 68 -6.80 4.51 -8.48
N SER A 69 -7.61 4.32 -7.43
CA SER A 69 -7.33 3.33 -6.39
C SER A 69 -7.75 1.94 -6.88
N SER A 70 -6.84 1.23 -7.56
CA SER A 70 -6.95 -0.22 -7.74
C SER A 70 -6.44 -0.92 -6.48
N SER A 71 -7.37 -1.39 -5.65
CA SER A 71 -7.08 -2.25 -4.50
C SER A 71 -6.45 -3.56 -4.98
N THR A 72 -5.14 -3.74 -4.82
CA THR A 72 -4.51 -5.06 -4.95
C THR A 72 -4.77 -5.85 -3.69
N SER A 73 -5.78 -6.71 -3.75
CA SER A 73 -6.08 -7.75 -2.76
C SER A 73 -4.89 -8.73 -2.65
N SER A 74 -4.31 -8.82 -1.47
CA SER A 74 -3.32 -9.85 -1.13
C SER A 74 -4.03 -11.19 -0.94
N LEU A 75 -4.13 -11.99 -2.01
CA LEU A 75 -4.45 -13.41 -1.92
C LEU A 75 -3.25 -14.16 -1.34
N SER A 76 -3.15 -14.22 -0.02
CA SER A 76 -2.40 -15.28 0.65
C SER A 76 -3.36 -16.44 0.88
N GLN A 77 -3.34 -17.41 -0.04
CA GLN A 77 -3.95 -18.72 0.17
C GLN A 77 -3.31 -19.36 1.40
N SER A 78 -4.10 -19.54 2.45
CA SER A 78 -3.81 -20.48 3.52
C SER A 78 -5.05 -21.37 3.67
N SER A 79 -4.82 -22.63 3.34
CA SER A 79 -5.75 -23.74 3.32
C SER A 79 -6.46 -23.98 4.66
N LEU A 80 -7.72 -24.41 4.55
CA LEU A 80 -8.56 -25.16 5.50
C LEU A 80 -8.94 -24.43 6.80
N MET A 81 -10.22 -24.03 6.90
CA MET A 81 -11.16 -24.35 7.99
C MET A 81 -12.55 -23.81 7.60
N PHE A 82 -13.55 -24.68 7.64
CA PHE A 82 -14.97 -24.46 7.30
C PHE A 82 -15.63 -23.37 8.15
N PRO A 83 -16.64 -22.63 7.64
CA PRO A 83 -17.65 -22.03 8.50
C PRO A 83 -18.86 -22.96 8.62
N VAL A 84 -18.89 -23.72 9.72
CA VAL A 84 -20.15 -24.12 10.37
C VAL A 84 -20.84 -22.83 10.83
N SER A 85 -22.17 -22.80 10.70
CA SER A 85 -23.12 -21.78 11.19
C SER A 85 -23.45 -20.61 10.25
N MET A 86 -24.30 -20.88 9.26
CA MET A 86 -25.42 -19.96 9.01
C MET A 86 -26.61 -20.48 9.80
N LEU A 87 -26.67 -20.06 11.06
CA LEU A 87 -27.81 -20.23 11.95
C LEU A 87 -29.00 -19.57 11.26
N ALA A 88 -29.98 -20.38 10.87
CA ALA A 88 -31.19 -19.95 10.17
C ALA A 88 -32.02 -18.98 11.05
N VAL A 89 -31.66 -17.70 11.01
CA VAL A 89 -32.56 -16.61 11.38
C VAL A 89 -33.51 -16.40 10.20
N ALA A 90 -34.45 -17.33 10.05
CA ALA A 90 -35.61 -17.17 9.18
C ALA A 90 -36.80 -18.03 9.66
N PHE A 91 -36.97 -18.20 10.98
CA PHE A 91 -38.30 -18.40 11.55
C PHE A 91 -38.89 -17.01 11.80
N GLY A 92 -39.46 -16.39 10.76
CA GLY A 92 -40.12 -15.09 10.94
C GLY A 92 -40.35 -14.31 9.65
N LEU A 93 -41.06 -14.91 8.68
CA LEU A 93 -41.81 -14.29 7.57
C LEU A 93 -42.25 -15.49 6.70
N GLY A 94 -43.34 -16.22 6.98
CA GLY A 94 -44.63 -15.68 7.38
C GLY A 94 -45.18 -14.85 6.22
N TYR A 95 -46.00 -15.49 5.37
CA TYR A 95 -46.83 -14.91 4.32
C TYR A 95 -46.19 -14.67 2.94
N LEU A 96 -46.91 -15.16 1.91
CA LEU A 96 -46.79 -14.90 0.46
C LEU A 96 -45.77 -15.73 -0.32
N LEU A 97 -46.19 -16.92 -0.76
CA LEU A 97 -46.24 -17.32 -2.17
C LEU A 97 -46.61 -18.82 -2.27
N GLU A 98 -47.87 -19.11 -2.00
CA GLU A 98 -48.52 -20.35 -2.41
C GLU A 98 -49.62 -19.97 -3.41
N LYS A 99 -49.34 -20.17 -4.70
CA LYS A 99 -50.33 -20.61 -5.69
C LYS A 99 -49.63 -21.18 -6.92
#